data_AF-A9U113-F1
#
_entry.id   AF-A9U113-F1
#
_cell.length_a   1.000
_cell.length_b   1.000
_cell.length_c   1.000
_cell.angle_alpha   90.00
_cell.angle_beta   90.00
_cell.angle_gamma   90.00
#
_symmetry.space_group_name_H-M   'P 1'
#
loop_
_entity.id
_entity.type
_entity.pdbx_description
1 polymer ?
#
loop_
_entity_poly.entity_id
_entity_poly.type
_entity_poly.pdbx_seq_one_letter_code
_entity_poly.pdbx_strand_id
1 'polypeptide(L)'
;MSFMKGDLLSKTRKLMKGGIIARPRWFDAVMRIPPEPKKTRCKKAPKIVLPEDRLVESYYARHPEAKFIPFELNSFDPPPARKFAWRQLELMNQGHPRDIARDMVEVEFAEAEKAAEEAFRAERRRAVMEGREPPALKKSKIEEIQEEEWEYLSQGLAAIGSQGRKAGEKLPGSERPARVSSFS
;
A
#
# COMPACT_ATOMS: atom_id res chain seq x y z
N MET A 1 37.01 36.10 18.52
CA MET A 1 36.53 35.05 19.45
C MET A 1 35.02 34.86 19.25
N SER A 2 34.59 33.69 18.76
CA SER A 2 33.16 33.43 18.48
C SER A 2 32.41 33.13 19.79
N PHE A 3 31.61 34.07 20.28
CA PHE A 3 30.70 33.88 21.42
C PHE A 3 29.58 32.85 21.16
N MET A 4 29.43 32.40 19.91
CA MET A 4 28.24 31.68 19.43
C MET A 4 28.52 30.23 18.99
N LYS A 5 29.77 29.75 19.04
CA LYS A 5 30.13 28.36 18.69
C LYS A 5 30.11 27.48 19.95
N GLY A 6 29.29 26.43 19.96
CA GLY A 6 29.20 25.46 21.08
C GLY A 6 27.79 24.92 21.31
N ASP A 7 27.67 24.02 22.29
CA ASP A 7 26.41 23.41 22.71
C ASP A 7 25.44 24.42 23.36
N LEU A 8 24.13 24.17 23.25
CA LEU A 8 23.06 25.03 23.75
C LEU A 8 23.21 25.31 25.25
N LEU A 9 23.49 24.28 26.06
CA LEU A 9 23.73 24.40 27.50
C LEU A 9 24.91 25.32 27.82
N SER A 10 25.99 25.21 27.04
CA SER A 10 27.19 26.03 27.20
C SER A 10 26.91 27.49 26.83
N LYS A 11 26.04 27.73 25.85
CA LYS A 11 25.63 29.07 25.41
C LYS A 11 24.71 29.74 26.44
N THR A 12 23.67 29.05 26.90
CA THR A 12 22.73 29.60 27.89
C THR A 12 23.40 29.88 29.22
N ARG A 13 24.33 29.02 29.66
CA ARG A 13 25.14 29.26 30.87
C ARG A 13 25.95 30.57 30.79
N LYS A 14 26.53 30.87 29.62
CA LYS A 14 27.28 32.12 29.40
C LYS A 14 26.37 33.35 29.42
N LEU A 15 25.19 33.26 28.79
CA LEU A 15 24.20 34.35 28.75
C LEU A 15 23.60 34.64 30.14
N MET A 16 23.35 33.61 30.94
CA MET A 16 22.93 33.76 32.33
C MET A 16 24.01 34.41 33.20
N LYS A 17 25.28 33.99 33.04
CA LYS A 17 26.41 34.58 33.79
C LYS A 17 26.62 36.06 33.44
N GLY A 18 26.34 36.45 32.19
CA GLY A 18 26.39 37.84 31.75
C GLY A 18 25.17 38.67 32.12
N GLY A 19 24.16 38.10 32.79
CA GLY A 19 22.93 38.83 33.17
C GLY A 19 22.03 39.22 31.99
N ILE A 20 22.28 38.67 30.79
CA ILE A 20 21.56 39.04 29.56
C ILE A 20 20.17 38.38 29.54
N ILE A 21 20.06 37.15 30.06
CA ILE A 21 18.83 36.36 30.07
C ILE A 21 18.60 35.80 31.47
N ALA A 22 17.35 35.88 31.95
CA ALA A 22 16.93 35.24 33.19
C ALA A 22 17.01 33.70 33.09
N ARG A 23 17.18 33.01 34.22
CA ARG A 23 17.30 31.54 34.25
C ARG A 23 16.10 30.86 33.58
N PRO A 24 16.29 30.13 32.46
CA PRO A 24 15.20 29.41 31.82
C PRO A 24 14.70 28.25 32.69
N ARG A 25 13.38 28.03 32.72
CA ARG A 25 12.77 26.95 33.52
C ARG A 25 13.29 25.55 33.17
N TRP A 26 13.67 25.34 31.91
CA TRP A 26 14.19 24.05 31.43
C TRP A 26 15.67 23.81 31.78
N PHE A 27 16.42 24.85 32.16
CA PHE A 27 17.87 24.75 32.35
C PHE A 27 18.24 23.73 33.44
N ASP A 28 17.45 23.68 34.52
CA ASP A 28 17.70 22.81 35.66
C ASP A 28 17.42 21.34 35.33
N ALA A 29 16.38 21.10 34.53
CA ALA A 29 16.04 19.77 34.04
C ALA A 29 17.15 19.22 33.12
N VAL A 30 17.64 20.04 32.19
CA VAL A 30 18.68 19.64 31.24
C VAL A 30 20.05 19.53 31.91
N MET A 31 20.33 20.29 32.97
CA MET A 31 21.54 20.12 33.79
C MET A 31 21.51 18.84 34.63
N ARG A 32 20.33 18.43 35.09
CA ARG A 32 20.14 17.17 35.82
C ARG A 32 20.25 15.96 34.90
N ILE A 33 19.73 16.06 33.68
CA ILE A 33 19.75 15.00 32.67
C ILE A 33 20.27 15.60 31.36
N PRO A 34 21.61 15.67 31.19
CA PRO A 34 22.18 16.20 29.96
C PRO A 34 21.87 15.27 28.78
N PRO A 35 21.60 15.81 27.58
CA PRO A 35 21.43 15.00 26.38
C PRO A 35 22.74 14.30 26.03
N GLU A 36 22.67 13.11 25.45
CA GLU A 36 23.87 12.40 25.01
C GLU A 36 24.65 13.23 23.96
N PRO A 37 25.99 13.31 24.09
CA PRO A 37 26.80 14.07 23.16
C PRO A 37 26.71 13.45 21.77
N LYS A 38 26.29 14.26 20.77
CA LYS A 38 26.27 13.83 19.38
C LYS A 38 27.70 13.56 18.91
N LYS A 39 27.97 12.34 18.46
CA LYS A 39 29.23 12.00 17.77
C LYS A 39 29.24 12.73 16.42
N THR A 40 30.03 13.81 16.31
CA THR A 40 30.09 14.68 15.12
C THR A 40 30.62 13.98 13.87
N ARG A 41 31.31 12.84 14.03
CA ARG A 41 31.88 12.05 12.94
C ARG A 41 31.55 10.58 13.15
N CYS A 42 30.40 10.16 12.64
CA CYS A 42 30.08 8.75 12.48
C CYS A 42 30.39 8.33 11.04
N LYS A 43 30.96 7.13 10.86
CA LYS A 43 31.03 6.51 9.54
C LYS A 43 29.60 6.25 9.05
N LYS A 44 29.39 6.19 7.73
CA LYS A 44 28.10 5.81 7.15
C LYS A 44 27.67 4.46 7.72
N ALA A 45 26.41 4.34 8.15
CA ALA A 45 25.89 3.08 8.66
C ALA A 45 25.97 1.99 7.58
N PRO A 46 26.37 0.75 7.92
CA PRO A 46 26.40 -0.35 6.97
C PRO A 46 24.98 -0.69 6.49
N LYS A 47 24.86 -1.19 5.25
CA LYS A 47 23.59 -1.72 4.73
C LYS A 47 23.27 -3.01 5.48
N ILE A 48 22.10 -3.07 6.12
CA ILE A 48 21.58 -4.29 6.74
C ILE A 48 21.09 -5.20 5.61
N VAL A 49 21.59 -6.43 5.56
CA VAL A 49 21.21 -7.46 4.58
C VAL A 49 20.89 -8.73 5.36
N LEU A 50 19.77 -9.35 5.05
CA LEU A 50 19.32 -10.60 5.66
C LEU A 50 19.62 -11.79 4.74
N PRO A 51 19.79 -13.00 5.28
CA PRO A 51 20.07 -14.18 4.46
C PRO A 51 18.93 -14.53 3.49
N GLU A 52 17.68 -14.25 3.85
CA GLU A 52 16.50 -14.48 3.01
C GLU A 52 16.34 -13.48 1.86
N ASP A 53 16.99 -12.31 1.90
CA ASP A 53 16.76 -11.22 0.93
C ASP A 53 17.00 -11.70 -0.51
N ARG A 54 18.04 -12.52 -0.72
CA ARG A 54 18.37 -13.11 -2.04
C ARG A 54 17.31 -14.10 -2.52
N LEU A 55 16.67 -14.83 -1.60
CA LEU A 55 15.64 -15.81 -1.93
C LEU A 55 14.34 -15.09 -2.30
N VAL A 56 13.99 -14.04 -1.55
CA VAL A 56 12.84 -13.17 -1.83
C VAL A 56 12.97 -12.51 -3.22
N GLU A 57 14.15 -11.98 -3.56
CA GLU A 57 14.41 -11.44 -4.91
C GLU A 57 14.20 -12.51 -5.99
N SER A 58 14.70 -13.73 -5.77
CA SER A 58 14.54 -14.83 -6.73
C SER A 58 13.10 -15.37 -6.84
N TYR A 59 12.29 -15.19 -5.81
CA TYR A 59 10.87 -15.51 -5.82
C TYR A 59 10.13 -14.51 -6.71
N TYR A 60 10.29 -13.20 -6.48
CA TYR A 60 9.64 -12.16 -7.30
C TYR A 60 10.10 -12.11 -8.76
N ALA A 61 11.29 -12.64 -9.06
CA ALA A 61 11.75 -12.81 -10.42
C ALA A 61 10.98 -13.91 -11.18
N ARG A 62 10.54 -14.98 -10.49
CA ARG A 62 9.72 -16.04 -11.08
C ARG A 62 8.21 -15.76 -11.00
N HIS A 63 7.76 -15.11 -9.93
CA HIS A 63 6.37 -14.75 -9.66
C HIS A 63 6.19 -13.22 -9.71
N PRO A 64 6.16 -12.61 -10.92
CA PRO A 64 5.91 -11.18 -11.05
C PRO A 64 4.53 -10.78 -10.50
N GLU A 65 3.54 -11.68 -10.55
CA GLU A 65 2.19 -11.50 -10.03
C GLU A 65 2.17 -11.20 -8.53
N ALA A 66 3.09 -11.78 -7.75
CA ALA A 66 3.15 -11.59 -6.31
C ALA A 66 3.52 -10.16 -5.90
N LYS A 67 4.06 -9.34 -6.82
CA LYS A 67 4.34 -7.92 -6.57
C LYS A 67 3.07 -7.08 -6.46
N PHE A 68 1.96 -7.53 -7.03
CA PHE A 68 0.68 -6.83 -7.02
C PHE A 68 -0.19 -7.19 -5.82
N ILE A 69 0.24 -8.15 -5.00
CA ILE A 69 -0.47 -8.50 -3.77
C ILE A 69 -0.18 -7.41 -2.72
N PRO A 70 -1.22 -6.72 -2.20
CA PRO A 70 -1.03 -5.69 -1.18
C PRO A 70 -0.41 -6.27 0.10
N PHE A 71 0.49 -5.51 0.72
CA PHE A 71 1.07 -5.88 2.01
C PHE A 71 0.32 -5.19 3.15
N GLU A 72 -0.08 -5.99 4.13
CA GLU A 72 -0.61 -5.49 5.39
C GLU A 72 0.54 -5.10 6.32
N LEU A 73 0.85 -3.80 6.42
CA LEU A 73 1.96 -3.32 7.27
C LEU A 73 1.71 -3.52 8.77
N ASN A 74 0.45 -3.69 9.17
CA ASN A 74 0.04 -3.81 10.58
C ASN A 74 -0.12 -5.26 11.02
N SER A 75 -0.13 -6.22 10.10
CA SER A 75 -0.29 -7.63 10.47
C SER A 75 1.07 -8.21 10.88
N PHE A 76 1.02 -9.16 11.80
CA PHE A 76 2.21 -9.93 12.19
C PHE A 76 2.57 -10.99 11.15
N ASP A 77 1.67 -11.24 10.20
CA ASP A 77 1.82 -12.29 9.21
C ASP A 77 2.73 -11.82 8.08
N PRO A 78 3.88 -12.49 7.84
CA PRO A 78 4.80 -12.07 6.80
C PRO A 78 4.19 -12.22 5.40
N PRO A 79 4.64 -11.39 4.43
CA PRO A 79 4.28 -11.55 3.03
C PRO A 79 4.55 -12.96 2.48
N PRO A 80 3.78 -13.44 1.48
CA PRO A 80 3.96 -14.76 0.88
C PRO A 80 5.40 -15.04 0.43
N ALA A 81 6.07 -14.06 -0.19
CA ALA A 81 7.46 -14.17 -0.62
C ALA A 81 8.43 -14.43 0.55
N ARG A 82 8.17 -13.84 1.72
CA ARG A 82 9.02 -14.02 2.91
C ARG A 82 8.75 -15.37 3.57
N LYS A 83 7.49 -15.81 3.64
CA LYS A 83 7.13 -17.18 4.07
C LYS A 83 7.83 -18.22 3.21
N PHE A 84 7.79 -18.04 1.90
CA PHE A 84 8.45 -18.90 0.93
C PHE A 84 9.95 -18.96 1.18
N ALA A 85 10.59 -17.80 1.30
CA ALA A 85 12.03 -17.71 1.55
C ALA A 85 12.45 -18.34 2.89
N TRP A 86 11.68 -18.13 3.96
CA TRP A 86 11.94 -18.76 5.26
C TRP A 86 11.81 -20.27 5.19
N ARG A 87 10.76 -20.78 4.56
CA ARG A 87 10.58 -22.22 4.38
C ARG A 87 11.70 -22.85 3.55
N GLN A 88 12.12 -22.16 2.48
CA GLN A 88 13.26 -22.61 1.68
C GLN A 88 14.56 -22.61 2.50
N LEU A 89 14.77 -21.58 3.32
CA LEU A 89 15.94 -21.46 4.18
C LEU A 89 15.96 -22.55 5.27
N GLU A 90 14.81 -22.93 5.82
CA GLU A 90 14.68 -24.08 6.73
C GLU A 90 15.13 -25.38 6.07
N LEU A 91 14.67 -25.66 4.84
CA LEU A 91 15.08 -26.86 4.09
C LEU A 91 16.57 -26.82 3.75
N MET A 92 17.12 -25.64 3.44
CA MET A 92 18.56 -25.48 3.22
C MET A 92 19.36 -25.74 4.50
N ASN A 93 18.86 -25.32 5.67
CA ASN A 93 19.49 -25.61 6.96
C ASN A 93 19.44 -27.12 7.30
N GLN A 94 18.46 -27.85 6.78
CA GLN A 94 18.38 -29.31 6.88
C GLN A 94 19.35 -30.04 5.93
N GLY A 95 20.03 -29.30 5.04
CA GLY A 95 21.04 -29.83 4.11
C GLY A 95 20.56 -30.01 2.67
N HIS A 96 19.33 -29.61 2.34
CA HIS A 96 18.87 -29.65 0.95
C HIS A 96 19.59 -28.57 0.10
N PRO A 97 19.99 -28.88 -1.13
CA PRO A 97 20.53 -27.87 -2.03
C PRO A 97 19.44 -26.85 -2.40
N ARG A 98 19.86 -25.62 -2.70
CA ARG A 98 18.96 -24.47 -2.90
C ARG A 98 17.83 -24.74 -3.91
N ASP A 99 18.13 -25.41 -5.02
CA ASP A 99 17.17 -25.65 -6.10
C ASP A 99 16.13 -26.70 -5.70
N ILE A 100 16.56 -27.82 -5.10
CA ILE A 100 15.63 -28.86 -4.60
C ILE A 100 14.77 -28.29 -3.46
N ALA A 101 15.40 -27.58 -2.52
CA ALA A 101 14.67 -26.92 -1.43
C ALA A 101 13.60 -25.97 -1.99
N ARG A 102 13.91 -25.24 -3.06
CA ARG A 102 12.97 -24.35 -3.72
C ARG A 102 11.77 -25.11 -4.30
N ASP A 103 12.03 -26.14 -5.10
CA ASP A 103 10.99 -26.89 -5.80
C ASP A 103 10.05 -27.58 -4.78
N MET A 104 10.59 -28.05 -3.66
CA MET A 104 9.79 -28.56 -2.54
C MET A 104 8.85 -27.49 -1.97
N VAL A 105 9.34 -26.27 -1.73
CA VAL A 105 8.49 -25.17 -1.25
C VAL A 105 7.42 -24.78 -2.28
N GLU A 106 7.74 -24.80 -3.58
CA GLU A 106 6.76 -24.51 -4.64
C GLU A 106 5.58 -25.52 -4.60
N VAL A 107 5.88 -26.80 -4.38
CA VAL A 107 4.84 -27.83 -4.19
C VAL A 107 4.04 -27.59 -2.91
N GLU A 108 4.69 -27.35 -1.78
CA GLU A 108 4.03 -27.09 -0.50
C GLU A 108 3.10 -25.86 -0.57
N PHE A 109 3.53 -24.79 -1.23
CA PHE A 109 2.72 -23.58 -1.39
C PHE A 109 1.52 -23.82 -2.32
N ALA A 110 1.72 -24.53 -3.43
CA ALA A 110 0.61 -24.87 -4.33
C ALA A 110 -0.43 -25.77 -3.65
N GLU A 111 -0.01 -26.69 -2.80
CA GLU A 111 -0.91 -27.50 -1.97
C GLU A 111 -1.63 -26.65 -0.92
N ALA A 112 -0.94 -25.71 -0.28
CA ALA A 112 -1.54 -24.79 0.68
C ALA A 112 -2.60 -23.88 0.03
N GLU A 113 -2.35 -23.39 -1.18
CA GLU A 113 -3.32 -22.59 -1.95
C GLU A 113 -4.57 -23.41 -2.31
N LYS A 114 -4.40 -24.64 -2.81
CA LYS A 114 -5.52 -25.56 -3.09
C LYS A 114 -6.32 -25.87 -1.84
N ALA A 115 -5.64 -26.15 -0.72
CA ALA A 115 -6.30 -26.43 0.55
C ALA A 115 -7.10 -25.20 1.05
N ALA A 116 -6.59 -23.99 0.87
CA ALA A 116 -7.31 -22.77 1.20
C ALA A 116 -8.54 -22.56 0.32
N GLU A 117 -8.44 -22.83 -0.99
CA GLU A 117 -9.59 -22.78 -1.90
C GLU A 117 -10.66 -23.82 -1.55
N GLU A 118 -10.25 -25.05 -1.24
CA GLU A 118 -11.15 -26.13 -0.83
C GLU A 118 -11.83 -25.82 0.50
N ALA A 119 -11.08 -25.28 1.46
CA ALA A 119 -11.63 -24.82 2.74
C ALA A 119 -12.67 -23.72 2.54
N PHE A 120 -12.39 -22.73 1.69
CA PHE A 120 -13.35 -21.66 1.35
C PHE A 120 -14.59 -22.22 0.66
N ARG A 121 -14.44 -23.16 -0.29
CA ARG A 121 -15.56 -23.83 -0.95
C ARG A 121 -16.39 -24.64 0.05
N ALA A 122 -15.75 -25.33 0.98
CA ALA A 122 -16.42 -26.09 2.02
C ALA A 122 -17.19 -25.18 2.99
N GLU A 123 -16.58 -24.06 3.39
CA GLU A 123 -17.23 -23.03 4.22
C GLU A 123 -18.47 -22.45 3.53
N ARG A 124 -18.38 -22.10 2.24
CA ARG A 124 -19.55 -21.67 1.47
C ARG A 124 -20.64 -22.72 1.43
N ARG A 125 -20.30 -23.99 1.18
CA ARG A 125 -21.27 -25.10 1.18
C ARG A 125 -21.95 -25.22 2.54
N ARG A 126 -21.20 -25.11 3.63
CA ARG A 126 -21.76 -25.13 5.00
C ARG A 126 -22.71 -23.96 5.24
N ALA A 127 -22.32 -22.74 4.88
CA ALA A 127 -23.16 -21.56 5.03
C ALA A 127 -24.50 -21.70 4.29
N VAL A 128 -24.48 -22.19 3.05
CA VAL A 128 -25.70 -22.46 2.26
C VAL A 128 -26.58 -23.51 2.95
N MET A 129 -26.01 -24.61 3.43
CA MET A 129 -26.76 -25.67 4.13
C MET A 129 -27.35 -25.19 5.47
N GLU A 130 -26.66 -24.29 6.16
CA GLU A 130 -27.13 -23.65 7.40
C GLU A 130 -28.16 -22.53 7.15
N GLY A 131 -28.44 -22.18 5.89
CA GLY A 131 -29.33 -21.08 5.53
C GLY A 131 -28.77 -19.68 5.85
N ARG A 132 -27.45 -19.58 6.08
CA ARG A 132 -26.74 -18.30 6.24
C ARG A 132 -26.32 -17.78 4.87
N GLU A 133 -26.15 -16.46 4.76
CA GLU A 133 -25.59 -15.86 3.56
C GLU A 133 -24.16 -16.39 3.35
N PRO A 134 -23.88 -17.07 2.22
CA PRO A 134 -22.54 -17.58 1.96
C PRO A 134 -21.58 -16.42 1.72
N PRO A 135 -20.30 -16.55 2.11
CA PRO A 135 -19.31 -15.53 1.79
C PRO A 135 -19.27 -15.29 0.28
N ALA A 136 -19.15 -14.01 -0.10
CA ALA A 136 -19.16 -13.58 -1.49
C ALA A 136 -18.02 -14.28 -2.26
N LEU A 137 -18.33 -14.74 -3.48
CA LEU A 137 -17.28 -15.21 -4.37
C LEU A 137 -16.34 -14.04 -4.67
N LYS A 138 -15.03 -14.29 -4.60
CA LYS A 138 -14.07 -13.39 -5.21
C LYS A 138 -14.40 -13.33 -6.70
N LYS A 139 -14.71 -12.14 -7.22
CA LYS A 139 -14.92 -11.95 -8.65
C LYS A 139 -13.65 -12.36 -9.37
N SER A 140 -13.79 -12.99 -10.54
CA SER A 140 -12.61 -13.20 -11.36
C SER A 140 -12.01 -11.85 -11.75
N LYS A 141 -10.69 -11.78 -11.93
CA LYS A 141 -10.00 -10.54 -12.33
C LYS A 141 -10.62 -9.93 -13.60
N ILE A 142 -11.14 -10.77 -14.47
CA ILE A 142 -11.81 -10.39 -15.72
C ILE A 142 -13.16 -9.74 -15.43
N GLU A 143 -13.97 -10.31 -14.52
CA GLU A 143 -15.26 -9.73 -14.13
C GLU A 143 -15.07 -8.37 -13.46
N GLU A 144 -14.04 -8.19 -12.60
CA GLU A 144 -13.71 -6.89 -12.01
C GLU A 144 -13.39 -5.85 -13.08
N ILE A 145 -12.51 -6.19 -14.04
CA ILE A 145 -12.14 -5.27 -15.13
C ILE A 145 -13.35 -4.94 -16.01
N GLN A 146 -14.19 -5.94 -16.32
CA GLN A 146 -15.40 -5.70 -17.11
C GLN A 146 -16.34 -4.74 -16.39
N GLU A 147 -16.57 -4.91 -15.09
CA GLU A 147 -17.40 -3.99 -14.31
C GLU A 147 -16.85 -2.57 -14.32
N GLU A 148 -15.53 -2.39 -14.14
CA GLU A 148 -14.87 -1.08 -14.25
C GLU A 148 -15.07 -0.47 -15.64
N GLU A 149 -14.85 -1.25 -16.71
CA GLU A 149 -15.07 -0.80 -18.10
C GLU A 149 -16.53 -0.43 -18.34
N TRP A 150 -17.49 -1.20 -17.82
CA TRP A 150 -18.92 -0.90 -17.90
C TRP A 150 -19.27 0.38 -17.16
N GLU A 151 -18.69 0.63 -15.99
CA GLU A 151 -18.85 1.89 -15.27
C GLU A 151 -18.30 3.07 -16.09
N TYR A 152 -17.10 2.95 -16.65
CA TYR A 152 -16.53 3.99 -17.52
C TYR A 152 -17.35 4.21 -18.78
N LEU A 153 -17.82 3.15 -19.44
CA LEU A 153 -18.66 3.23 -20.63
C LEU A 153 -20.01 3.87 -20.32
N SER A 154 -20.65 3.48 -19.22
CA SER A 154 -21.94 4.05 -18.80
C SER A 154 -21.81 5.54 -18.47
N GLN A 155 -20.74 5.94 -17.77
CA GLN A 155 -20.43 7.34 -17.51
C GLN A 155 -20.13 8.11 -18.80
N GLY A 156 -19.36 7.53 -19.73
CA GLY A 156 -19.08 8.12 -21.04
C GLY A 156 -20.33 8.31 -21.90
N LEU A 157 -21.21 7.31 -21.95
CA LEU A 157 -22.50 7.37 -22.65
C LEU A 157 -23.44 8.41 -22.02
N ALA A 158 -23.50 8.48 -20.68
CA ALA A 158 -24.27 9.49 -19.97
C ALA A 158 -23.74 10.92 -20.26
N ALA A 159 -22.42 11.10 -20.33
CA ALA A 159 -21.79 12.37 -20.68
C ALA A 159 -22.13 12.80 -22.12
N ILE A 160 -22.05 11.88 -23.09
CA ILE A 160 -22.45 12.14 -24.49
C ILE A 160 -23.94 12.52 -24.58
N GLY A 161 -24.81 11.78 -23.89
CA GLY A 161 -26.24 12.08 -23.83
C GLY A 161 -26.54 13.45 -23.22
N SER A 162 -25.78 13.87 -22.21
CA SER A 162 -25.90 15.20 -21.60
C SER A 162 -25.42 16.33 -22.52
N GLN A 163 -24.38 16.10 -23.33
CA GLN A 163 -23.89 17.06 -24.33
C GLN A 163 -24.87 17.20 -25.51
N GLY A 164 -25.48 16.10 -25.96
CA GLY A 164 -26.54 16.13 -26.97
C GLY A 164 -27.78 16.91 -26.53
N ARG A 165 -28.21 16.80 -25.27
CA ARG A 165 -29.32 17.60 -24.72
C ARG A 165 -28.97 19.09 -24.59
N LYS A 166 -27.75 19.44 -24.17
CA LYS A 166 -27.29 20.84 -24.12
C LYS A 166 -27.13 21.48 -25.50
N ALA A 167 -26.88 20.70 -26.56
CA ALA A 167 -26.82 21.19 -27.94
C ALA A 167 -28.23 21.42 -28.53
N GLY A 168 -29.24 20.64 -28.12
CA GLY A 168 -30.64 20.80 -28.55
C GLY A 168 -31.38 22.00 -27.93
N GLU A 169 -30.87 22.57 -26.84
CA GLU A 169 -31.49 23.71 -26.14
C GLU A 169 -31.03 25.08 -26.67
N LYS A 170 -30.10 25.10 -27.65
CA LYS A 170 -29.70 26.31 -28.40
C LYS A 170 -30.24 26.28 -29.85
N LEU A 171 -31.56 26.25 -30.01
CA LEU A 171 -32.20 26.66 -31.26
C LEU A 171 -33.14 27.84 -30.96
N PRO A 172 -32.75 29.09 -31.26
CA PRO A 172 -33.65 30.22 -31.17
C PRO A 172 -34.54 30.28 -32.43
N GLY A 173 -35.86 30.32 -32.21
CA GLY A 173 -36.82 30.95 -33.11
C GLY A 173 -37.07 30.28 -34.46
N SER A 174 -38.07 29.41 -34.53
CA SER A 174 -38.87 29.27 -35.76
C SER A 174 -40.22 29.93 -35.52
N GLU A 175 -40.30 31.22 -35.88
CA GLU A 175 -41.55 31.94 -36.07
C GLU A 175 -42.47 31.13 -37.01
N ARG A 176 -43.73 30.99 -36.62
CA ARG A 176 -44.78 30.43 -37.47
C ARG A 176 -45.15 31.47 -38.53
N PRO A 177 -45.00 31.21 -39.84
CA PRO A 177 -45.61 32.08 -40.83
C PRO A 177 -47.11 31.77 -40.97
N ALA A 178 -47.84 32.85 -41.19
CA ALA A 178 -49.29 32.98 -41.12
C ALA A 178 -50.06 32.06 -42.08
N ARG A 179 -51.23 31.64 -41.59
CA ARG A 179 -52.31 30.99 -42.32
C ARG A 179 -52.88 31.97 -43.34
N VAL A 180 -52.60 31.80 -44.62
CA VAL A 180 -53.29 32.52 -45.70
C VAL A 180 -54.40 31.62 -46.24
N SER A 181 -55.62 32.11 -46.06
CA SER A 181 -56.87 31.56 -46.59
C SER A 181 -57.08 31.92 -48.06
N SER A 182 -57.95 31.13 -48.72
CA SER A 182 -58.69 31.43 -49.97
C SER A 182 -57.95 31.05 -51.27
N PHE A 183 -58.58 30.53 -52.33
CA PHE A 183 -59.96 30.15 -52.63
C PHE A 183 -59.95 29.39 -53.97
N SER A 184 -60.99 28.56 -54.21
CA SER A 184 -61.50 28.05 -55.51
C SER A 184 -60.61 27.26 -56.47
#